data_AF-A0A3B9RD23-F1
#
_entry.id   AF-A0A3B9RD23-F1
#
_cell.length_a   1.000
_cell.length_b   1.000
_cell.length_c   1.000
_cell.angle_alpha   90.00
_cell.angle_beta   90.00
_cell.angle_gamma   90.00
#
_symmetry.space_group_name_H-M   'P 1'
#
loop_
_entity.id
_entity.type
_entity.pdbx_description
1 polymer ?
#
loop_
_entity_poly.entity_id
_entity_poly.type
_entity_poly.pdbx_seq_one_letter_code
_entity_poly.pdbx_strand_id
1 'polypeptide(L)'
;MTEMDVWNFMVSVREATGINSIGIILMIGLGFGISTAIYNNADANLVAKIAATVFVLCVAMGFLFNGAIAEWNINQAAAGLVWLSENTEGISPGGQLIIEANDPGAPFSMVPSLFPGLFILSVLVMQLGGIWTKK
;
A
#
# COMPACT_ATOMS: atom_id res chain seq x y z
N MET A 1 6.96 18.68 21.25
CA MET A 1 6.28 18.37 19.99
C MET A 1 5.24 19.44 19.78
N THR A 2 5.27 20.10 18.64
CA THR A 2 4.27 21.08 18.20
C THR A 2 3.42 20.47 17.10
N GLU A 3 2.28 21.08 16.79
CA GLU A 3 1.49 20.66 15.63
C GLU A 3 2.30 20.75 14.32
N MET A 4 3.18 21.73 14.19
CA MET A 4 4.09 21.85 13.04
C MET A 4 5.07 20.67 12.93
N ASP A 5 5.52 20.11 14.06
CA ASP A 5 6.38 18.92 14.04
C ASP A 5 5.63 17.70 13.46
N VAL A 6 4.34 17.57 13.78
CA VAL A 6 3.49 16.49 13.23
C VAL A 6 3.27 16.67 11.73
N TRP A 7 3.03 17.91 11.28
CA TRP A 7 2.89 18.20 9.85
C TRP A 7 4.15 17.90 9.06
N ASN A 8 5.32 18.30 9.58
CA ASN A 8 6.61 17.99 8.96
C ASN A 8 6.86 16.47 8.88
N PHE A 9 6.49 15.73 9.93
CA PHE A 9 6.54 14.26 9.89
C PHE A 9 5.65 13.68 8.79
N MET A 10 4.40 14.14 8.69
CA MET A 10 3.45 13.66 7.67
C MET A 10 3.93 13.94 6.24
N VAL A 11 4.50 15.12 5.98
CA VAL A 11 5.06 15.47 4.66
C VAL A 11 6.22 14.53 4.32
N SER A 12 7.17 14.35 5.25
CA SER A 12 8.33 13.47 5.04
C SER A 12 7.92 12.01 4.75
N VAL A 13 6.97 11.48 5.52
CA VAL A 13 6.44 10.13 5.29
C VAL A 13 5.75 10.02 3.93
N ARG A 14 4.97 11.03 3.53
CA ARG A 14 4.23 11.02 2.27
C ARG A 14 5.16 11.02 1.07
N GLU A 15 6.24 11.79 1.12
CA GLU A 15 7.28 11.78 0.09
C GLU A 15 7.97 10.41 -0.03
N ALA A 16 8.38 9.83 1.11
CA ALA A 16 9.04 8.53 1.13
C ALA A 16 8.13 7.40 0.62
N THR A 17 6.85 7.42 1.02
CA THR A 17 5.86 6.43 0.60
C THR A 17 5.60 6.53 -0.91
N GLY A 18 5.49 7.76 -1.44
CA GLY A 18 5.18 8.00 -2.85
C GLY A 18 6.21 7.38 -3.82
N ILE A 19 7.51 7.49 -3.52
CA ILE A 19 8.57 6.90 -4.36
C ILE A 19 8.45 5.38 -4.39
N ASN A 20 8.19 4.75 -3.24
CA ASN A 20 8.02 3.30 -3.16
C ASN A 20 6.79 2.83 -3.94
N SER A 21 5.68 3.58 -3.85
CA SER A 21 4.45 3.28 -4.60
C SER A 21 4.67 3.30 -6.12
N ILE A 22 5.49 4.22 -6.65
CA ILE A 22 5.86 4.23 -8.08
C ILE A 22 6.55 2.92 -8.47
N GLY A 23 7.52 2.46 -7.68
CA GLY A 23 8.22 1.19 -7.92
C GLY A 23 7.25 0.00 -7.96
N ILE A 24 6.31 -0.05 -7.02
CA ILE A 24 5.29 -1.11 -6.97
C ILE A 24 4.37 -1.09 -8.19
N ILE A 25 3.91 0.09 -8.62
CA ILE A 25 3.06 0.23 -9.82
C ILE A 25 3.78 -0.28 -11.07
N LEU A 26 5.07 0.04 -11.22
CA LEU A 26 5.88 -0.47 -12.34
C LEU A 26 6.02 -2.00 -12.29
N MET A 27 6.23 -2.57 -11.11
CA MET A 27 6.32 -4.02 -10.92
C MET A 27 4.97 -4.73 -11.18
N ILE A 28 3.85 -4.11 -10.83
CA ILE A 28 2.51 -4.58 -11.21
C ILE A 28 2.37 -4.58 -12.74
N GLY A 29 2.78 -3.50 -13.40
CA GLY A 29 2.82 -3.42 -14.87
C GLY A 29 3.65 -4.55 -15.50
N LEU A 30 4.84 -4.81 -14.96
CA LEU A 30 5.69 -5.92 -15.39
C LEU A 30 5.01 -7.28 -15.18
N GLY A 31 4.30 -7.47 -14.07
CA GLY A 31 3.52 -8.67 -13.80
C GLY A 31 2.44 -8.93 -14.85
N PHE A 32 1.78 -7.89 -15.36
CA PHE A 32 0.85 -8.02 -16.49
C PHE A 32 1.56 -8.42 -17.79
N GLY A 33 2.74 -7.85 -18.06
CA GLY A 33 3.57 -8.23 -19.19
C GLY A 33 3.98 -9.71 -19.15
N ILE A 34 4.46 -10.19 -18.01
CA ILE A 34 4.82 -11.60 -17.79
C ILE A 34 3.60 -12.51 -17.96
N SER A 35 2.48 -12.16 -17.32
CA SER A 35 1.24 -12.91 -17.42
C SER A 35 0.77 -13.05 -18.87
N THR A 36 0.81 -11.96 -19.64
CA THR A 36 0.45 -11.94 -21.06
C THR A 36 1.39 -12.78 -21.91
N ALA A 37 2.70 -12.74 -21.62
CA ALA A 37 3.69 -13.55 -22.34
C ALA A 37 3.48 -15.05 -22.09
N ILE A 38 3.16 -15.44 -20.86
CA ILE A 38 2.84 -16.84 -20.50
C ILE A 38 1.53 -17.30 -21.14
N TYR A 39 0.47 -16.49 -21.07
CA TYR A 39 -0.83 -16.80 -21.67
C TYR A 39 -0.73 -17.08 -23.17
N ASN A 40 0.10 -16.31 -23.88
CA ASN A 40 0.30 -16.43 -25.33
C ASN A 40 1.30 -17.53 -25.73
N ASN A 41 2.00 -18.15 -24.78
CA ASN A 41 2.99 -19.19 -25.06
C ASN A 41 2.44 -20.58 -24.65
N ALA A 42 2.04 -21.36 -25.64
CA ALA A 42 1.49 -22.70 -25.44
C ALA A 42 2.49 -23.67 -24.77
N ASP A 43 3.79 -23.42 -24.93
CA ASP A 43 4.90 -24.25 -24.41
C ASP A 43 5.48 -23.70 -23.10
N ALA A 44 4.81 -22.72 -22.47
CA ALA A 44 5.25 -22.18 -21.19
C ALA A 44 5.33 -23.30 -20.13
N ASN A 45 6.55 -23.64 -19.75
CA ASN A 45 6.82 -24.73 -18.83
C ASN A 45 6.34 -24.39 -17.40
N LEU A 46 6.14 -25.44 -16.59
CA LEU A 46 5.63 -25.29 -15.22
C LEU A 46 6.52 -24.41 -14.34
N VAL A 47 7.85 -24.49 -14.53
CA VAL A 47 8.83 -23.71 -13.76
C VAL A 47 8.63 -22.21 -14.00
N ALA A 48 8.42 -21.78 -15.25
CA ALA A 48 8.15 -20.38 -15.59
C ALA A 48 6.85 -19.88 -14.95
N LYS A 49 5.79 -20.71 -14.94
CA LYS A 49 4.51 -20.35 -14.30
C LYS A 49 4.64 -20.19 -12.79
N ILE A 50 5.37 -21.08 -12.13
CA ILE A 50 5.64 -20.99 -10.69
C ILE A 50 6.47 -19.74 -10.38
N ALA A 51 7.56 -19.50 -11.13
CA ALA A 51 8.39 -18.32 -10.94
C ALA A 51 7.60 -17.01 -11.12
N ALA A 52 6.76 -16.93 -12.15
CA ALA A 52 5.87 -15.80 -12.38
C ALA A 52 4.84 -15.61 -11.26
N THR A 53 4.28 -16.71 -10.74
CA THR A 53 3.35 -16.69 -9.61
C THR A 53 4.03 -16.13 -8.35
N VAL A 54 5.22 -16.61 -8.02
CA VAL A 54 5.99 -16.10 -6.87
C VAL A 54 6.29 -14.61 -7.05
N PHE A 55 6.72 -14.19 -8.24
CA PHE A 55 6.96 -12.78 -8.54
C PHE A 55 5.72 -11.91 -8.26
N VAL A 56 4.55 -12.25 -8.83
CA VAL A 56 3.35 -11.42 -8.65
C VAL A 56 2.85 -11.39 -7.20
N LEU A 57 3.03 -12.50 -6.45
CA LEU A 57 2.70 -12.55 -5.03
C LEU A 57 3.66 -11.69 -4.19
N CYS A 58 4.96 -11.69 -4.50
CA CYS A 58 5.93 -10.81 -3.84
C CYS A 58 5.60 -9.32 -4.10
N VAL A 59 5.20 -8.98 -5.33
CA VAL A 59 4.78 -7.60 -5.66
C VAL A 59 3.51 -7.22 -4.90
N ALA A 60 2.53 -8.11 -4.80
CA ALA A 60 1.32 -7.86 -4.01
C ALA A 60 1.62 -7.71 -2.52
N MET A 61 2.54 -8.50 -1.97
CA MET A 61 3.00 -8.34 -0.60
C MET A 61 3.71 -6.99 -0.40
N GLY A 62 4.52 -6.56 -1.37
CA GLY A 62 5.14 -5.23 -1.36
C GLY A 62 4.11 -4.10 -1.35
N PHE A 63 3.05 -4.23 -2.16
CA PHE A 63 1.91 -3.30 -2.15
C PHE A 63 1.23 -3.23 -0.78
N LEU A 64 0.89 -4.38 -0.20
CA LEU A 64 0.23 -4.45 1.11
C LEU A 64 1.10 -3.86 2.21
N PHE A 65 2.39 -4.18 2.23
CA PHE A 65 3.31 -3.67 3.24
C PHE A 65 3.54 -2.15 3.12
N ASN A 66 3.67 -1.63 1.89
CA ASN A 66 3.80 -0.18 1.68
C ASN A 66 2.52 0.57 2.08
N GLY A 67 1.35 0.04 1.73
CA GLY A 67 0.06 0.58 2.15
C GLY A 67 -0.11 0.56 3.68
N ALA A 68 0.26 -0.54 4.32
CA ALA A 68 0.22 -0.69 5.77
C ALA A 68 1.09 0.34 6.50
N ILE A 69 2.31 0.59 6.00
CA ILE A 69 3.19 1.65 6.54
C ILE A 69 2.55 3.03 6.37
N ALA A 70 1.97 3.31 5.19
CA ALA A 70 1.34 4.60 4.92
C ALA A 70 0.16 4.87 5.87
N GLU A 71 -0.73 3.89 6.03
CA GLU A 71 -1.89 3.95 6.92
C GLU A 71 -1.45 4.07 8.38
N TRP A 72 -0.53 3.21 8.82
CA TRP A 72 0.01 3.26 10.17
C TRP A 72 0.62 4.62 10.51
N ASN A 73 1.44 5.20 9.63
CA ASN A 73 2.05 6.51 9.89
C ASN A 73 1.01 7.64 10.05
N ILE A 74 -0.08 7.63 9.29
CA ILE A 74 -1.15 8.62 9.43
C ILE A 74 -1.88 8.42 10.76
N ASN A 75 -2.14 7.17 11.16
CA ASN A 75 -2.74 6.85 12.46
C ASN A 75 -1.84 7.25 13.64
N GLN A 76 -0.51 7.14 13.50
CA GLN A 76 0.43 7.63 14.51
C GLN A 76 0.49 9.16 14.56
N ALA A 77 0.41 9.85 13.42
CA ALA A 77 0.32 11.30 13.38
C ALA A 77 -0.97 11.78 14.05
N ALA A 78 -2.10 11.12 13.79
CA ALA A 78 -3.37 11.39 14.45
C ALA A 78 -3.29 11.18 15.97
N ALA A 79 -2.61 10.13 16.45
CA ALA A 79 -2.36 9.94 17.88
C ALA A 79 -1.55 11.08 18.51
N GLY A 80 -0.53 11.58 17.79
CA GLY A 80 0.24 12.74 18.21
C GLY A 80 -0.62 14.02 18.32
N LEU A 81 -1.55 14.21 17.39
CA LEU A 81 -2.49 15.33 17.41
C LEU A 81 -3.50 15.22 18.55
N VAL A 82 -4.01 14.02 18.87
CA VAL A 82 -4.85 13.78 20.05
C VAL A 82 -4.09 14.21 21.30
N TRP A 83 -2.86 13.73 21.48
CA TRP A 83 -2.04 14.08 22.62
C TRP A 83 -1.81 15.60 22.72
N LEU A 84 -1.54 16.28 21.59
CA LEU A 84 -1.38 17.74 21.58
C LEU A 84 -2.66 18.46 21.98
N SER A 85 -3.81 18.02 21.48
CA SER A 85 -5.11 18.63 21.81
C SER A 85 -5.43 18.56 23.30
N GLU A 86 -4.98 17.50 23.98
CA GLU A 86 -5.21 17.28 25.42
C GLU A 86 -4.19 18.00 26.32
N ASN A 87 -2.97 18.27 25.81
CA ASN A 87 -1.83 18.69 26.64
C ASN A 87 -1.26 20.08 26.30
N THR A 88 -1.82 20.80 25.31
CA THR A 88 -1.34 22.12 24.87
C THR A 88 -2.49 23.10 24.63
N GLU A 89 -2.22 24.32 24.12
CA GLU A 89 -3.23 25.37 23.86
C GLU A 89 -4.26 25.03 22.76
N GLY A 90 -4.24 23.79 22.25
CA GLY A 90 -5.16 23.27 21.24
C GLY A 90 -4.47 22.97 19.91
N ILE A 91 -5.23 22.38 19.00
CA ILE A 91 -4.80 22.06 17.63
C ILE A 91 -5.63 22.85 16.61
N SER A 92 -5.09 23.06 15.42
CA SER A 92 -5.82 23.70 14.34
C SER A 92 -7.03 22.86 13.89
N PRO A 93 -8.02 23.47 13.21
CA PRO A 93 -9.10 22.73 12.56
C PRO A 93 -8.61 21.65 11.59
N GLY A 94 -7.46 21.85 10.96
CA GLY A 94 -6.84 20.85 10.09
C GLY A 94 -6.35 19.64 10.87
N GLY A 95 -5.74 19.85 12.04
CA GLY A 95 -5.34 18.77 12.95
C GLY A 95 -6.55 17.97 13.43
N GLN A 96 -7.64 18.66 13.77
CA GLN A 96 -8.89 18.02 14.20
C GLN A 96 -9.48 17.12 13.10
N LEU A 97 -9.49 17.57 11.85
CA LEU A 97 -9.94 16.76 10.71
C LEU A 97 -9.11 15.47 10.54
N ILE A 98 -7.79 15.53 10.78
CA ILE A 98 -6.93 14.34 10.70
C ILE A 98 -7.28 13.34 11.81
N ILE A 99 -7.58 13.81 13.02
CA ILE A 99 -8.04 12.93 14.11
C ILE A 99 -9.34 12.23 13.72
N GLU A 100 -10.32 12.99 13.22
CA GLU A 100 -11.66 12.46 12.90
C GLU A 100 -11.68 11.53 11.68
N ALA A 101 -10.76 11.72 10.73
CA ALA A 101 -10.71 10.94 9.50
C ALA A 101 -9.88 9.64 9.61
N ASN A 102 -9.22 9.40 10.75
CA ASN A 102 -8.29 8.29 10.93
C ASN A 102 -8.57 7.54 12.23
N ASP A 103 -7.79 6.50 12.53
CA ASP A 103 -7.89 5.72 13.76
C ASP A 103 -6.65 5.99 14.64
N PRO A 104 -6.69 6.99 15.55
CA PRO A 104 -5.52 7.42 16.29
C PRO A 104 -4.88 6.27 17.08
N GLY A 105 -3.62 5.97 16.75
CA GLY A 105 -2.83 4.96 17.45
C GLY A 105 -3.17 3.52 17.08
N ALA A 106 -3.90 3.31 15.99
CA ALA A 106 -4.18 1.98 15.46
C ALA A 106 -2.87 1.19 15.25
N PRO A 107 -2.85 -0.12 15.63
CA PRO A 107 -1.67 -0.94 15.43
C PRO A 107 -1.39 -1.15 13.95
N PHE A 108 -0.12 -1.44 13.63
CA PHE A 108 0.26 -1.84 12.28
C PHE A 108 -0.54 -3.06 11.82
N SER A 109 -1.12 -2.98 10.62
CA SER A 109 -1.90 -4.06 10.01
C SER A 109 -1.59 -4.17 8.53
N MET A 110 -1.33 -5.38 8.06
CA MET A 110 -1.21 -5.67 6.62
C MET A 110 -2.57 -5.97 5.97
N VAL A 111 -3.65 -5.99 6.75
CA VAL A 111 -5.01 -6.10 6.22
C VAL A 111 -5.39 -4.72 5.68
N PRO A 112 -5.54 -4.57 4.35
CA PRO A 112 -5.84 -3.29 3.77
C PRO A 112 -7.30 -2.91 4.05
N SER A 113 -7.58 -1.60 4.03
CA SER A 113 -8.94 -1.12 3.87
C SER A 113 -9.58 -1.62 2.57
N LEU A 114 -10.90 -1.51 2.46
CA LEU A 114 -11.69 -2.13 1.40
C LEU A 114 -11.18 -1.80 0.00
N PHE A 115 -10.92 -0.52 -0.31
CA PHE A 115 -10.57 -0.10 -1.67
C PHE A 115 -9.18 -0.57 -2.12
N PRO A 116 -8.08 -0.35 -1.36
CA PRO A 116 -6.78 -0.93 -1.69
C PRO A 116 -6.81 -2.46 -1.76
N GLY A 117 -7.60 -3.10 -0.88
CA GLY A 117 -7.80 -4.56 -0.88
C GLY A 117 -8.45 -5.07 -2.17
N LEU A 118 -9.54 -4.44 -2.61
CA LEU A 118 -10.21 -4.76 -3.88
C LEU A 118 -9.29 -4.52 -5.08
N PHE A 119 -8.52 -3.43 -5.05
CA PHE A 119 -7.56 -3.13 -6.11
C PHE A 119 -6.53 -4.25 -6.25
N ILE A 120 -5.81 -4.60 -5.17
CA ILE A 120 -4.74 -5.61 -5.27
C ILE A 120 -5.30 -7.01 -5.56
N LEU A 121 -6.49 -7.33 -5.05
CA LEU A 121 -7.18 -8.58 -5.38
C LEU A 121 -7.48 -8.66 -6.90
N SER A 122 -7.98 -7.58 -7.49
CA SER A 122 -8.25 -7.54 -8.93
C SER A 122 -6.98 -7.74 -9.76
N VAL A 123 -5.87 -7.11 -9.36
CA VAL A 123 -4.55 -7.27 -9.99
C VAL A 123 -4.10 -8.72 -9.95
N LEU A 124 -4.17 -9.36 -8.77
CA LEU A 124 -3.79 -10.77 -8.62
C LEU A 124 -4.66 -11.70 -9.45
N VAL A 125 -5.98 -11.51 -9.47
CA VAL A 125 -6.88 -12.33 -10.28
C VAL A 125 -6.52 -12.25 -11.76
N MET A 126 -6.28 -11.05 -12.27
CA MET A 126 -5.90 -10.86 -13.68
C MET A 126 -4.52 -11.47 -14.00
N GLN A 127 -3.52 -11.22 -13.16
CA GLN A 127 -2.15 -11.69 -13.39
C GLN A 127 -2.04 -13.22 -13.24
N LEU A 128 -2.59 -13.80 -12.17
CA LEU A 128 -2.59 -15.25 -11.97
C LEU A 128 -3.49 -15.95 -12.99
N GLY A 129 -4.61 -15.31 -13.36
CA GLY A 129 -5.49 -15.76 -14.43
C GLY A 129 -4.71 -15.99 -15.72
N GLY A 130 -3.99 -14.99 -16.23
CA GLY A 130 -3.19 -15.16 -17.44
C GLY A 130 -2.02 -16.17 -17.31
N ILE A 131 -1.43 -16.33 -16.12
CA ILE A 131 -0.34 -17.31 -15.90
C ILE A 131 -0.86 -18.75 -15.98
N TRP A 132 -1.99 -19.03 -15.33
CA TRP A 132 -2.48 -20.40 -15.14
C TRP A 132 -3.52 -20.83 -16.16
N THR A 133 -4.16 -19.90 -16.87
CA THR A 133 -5.02 -20.24 -18.00
C THR A 133 -4.21 -20.50 -19.25
N LYS A 134 -4.77 -21.32 -20.15
CA LYS A 134 -4.28 -21.49 -21.51
C LYS A 134 -5.19 -20.69 -22.43
N LYS A 135 -4.63 -20.22 -23.54
CA LYS A 135 -5.42 -19.68 -24.64
C LYS A 135 -6.32 -20.75 -25.25
#